data_AF-A0A0A9FA18-F1
#
_entry.id   AF-A0A0A9FA18-F1
#
_cell.length_a   1.000
_cell.length_b   1.000
_cell.length_c   1.000
_cell.angle_alpha   90.00
_cell.angle_beta   90.00
_cell.angle_gamma   90.00
#
_symmetry.space_group_name_H-M   'P 1'
#
loop_
_entity.id
_entity.type
_entity.pdbx_description
1 polymer ?
#
loop_
_entity_poly.entity_id
_entity_poly.type
_entity_poly.pdbx_seq_one_letter_code
_entity_poly.pdbx_strand_id
1 'polypeptide(L)'
;MCGIIKSREWKLSGLIAWVLGVYSILGHKEFRFVLPVLPLALMFSGYCLAEMSQFKGTNLHGKVHLSRLQLSLILLIVTNVPMALYMSLFHQRGTEDVMFYLSKEAHDGRVKSVLFLMPCHSTPYYSTLHYNLPMRFLDCTPSDNKGTLDESDSFLMNPSDFVGEIFGNLSSFSHIVLFESEERHILDLLLRNSFLEVRRFFHSHFKVDRDLQSSVVLYSQRDVL
;
A
#
# COMPACT_ATOMS: atom_id res chain seq x y z
N MET A 1 -6.28 -3.29 -28.80
CA MET A 1 -5.75 -3.24 -30.18
C MET A 1 -6.73 -2.61 -31.18
N CYS A 2 -8.03 -2.93 -31.16
CA CYS A 2 -9.01 -2.35 -32.12
C CYS A 2 -9.02 -0.80 -32.13
N GLY A 3 -8.98 -0.14 -30.97
CA GLY A 3 -8.87 1.33 -30.89
C GLY A 3 -7.62 1.92 -31.54
N ILE A 4 -6.45 1.28 -31.35
CA ILE A 4 -5.18 1.69 -31.97
C ILE A 4 -5.27 1.58 -33.50
N ILE A 5 -5.70 0.42 -34.00
CA ILE A 5 -5.82 0.14 -35.44
C ILE A 5 -6.80 1.11 -36.10
N LYS A 6 -7.91 1.43 -35.44
CA LYS A 6 -8.98 2.26 -36.00
C LYS A 6 -8.68 3.76 -35.92
N SER A 7 -8.00 4.22 -34.88
CA SER A 7 -7.61 5.63 -34.71
C SER A 7 -6.60 6.12 -35.76
N ARG A 8 -5.85 5.20 -36.38
CA ARG A 8 -4.72 5.49 -37.30
C ARG A 8 -3.59 6.33 -36.68
N GLU A 9 -3.58 6.54 -35.37
CA GLU A 9 -2.56 7.30 -34.63
C GLU A 9 -1.39 6.41 -34.16
N TRP A 10 -0.61 5.93 -35.13
CA TRP A 10 0.51 5.02 -34.88
C TRP A 10 1.63 5.63 -34.03
N LYS A 11 1.81 6.95 -34.06
CA LYS A 11 2.85 7.66 -33.30
C LYS A 11 2.66 7.49 -31.80
N LEU A 12 1.42 7.67 -31.31
CA LEU A 12 1.09 7.55 -29.89
C LEU A 12 1.15 6.10 -29.42
N SER A 13 0.68 5.15 -30.23
CA SER A 13 0.84 3.72 -29.91
C SER A 13 2.31 3.29 -29.89
N GLY A 14 3.11 3.80 -30.82
CA GLY A 14 4.56 3.57 -30.86
C GLY A 14 5.25 4.15 -29.63
N LEU A 15 4.84 5.36 -29.19
CA LEU A 15 5.34 5.97 -27.96
C LEU A 15 5.03 5.11 -26.73
N ILE A 16 3.79 4.62 -26.58
CA ILE A 16 3.42 3.73 -25.46
C ILE A 16 4.29 2.47 -25.48
N ALA A 17 4.42 1.81 -26.63
CA ALA A 17 5.23 0.59 -26.75
C ALA A 17 6.72 0.85 -26.47
N TRP A 18 7.26 1.97 -26.96
CA TRP A 18 8.63 2.39 -26.69
C TRP A 18 8.88 2.61 -25.20
N VAL A 19 8.03 3.40 -24.54
CA VAL A 19 8.16 3.69 -23.11
C VAL A 19 8.10 2.41 -22.28
N LEU A 20 7.13 1.53 -22.55
CA LEU A 20 7.03 0.24 -21.87
C LEU A 20 8.24 -0.65 -22.13
N GLY A 21 8.74 -0.68 -23.38
CA GLY A 21 9.92 -1.47 -23.76
C GLY A 21 11.18 -1.01 -23.04
N VAL A 22 11.46 0.30 -23.06
CA VAL A 22 12.64 0.88 -22.40
C VAL A 22 12.56 0.70 -20.88
N TYR A 23 11.42 1.00 -20.25
CA TYR A 23 11.27 0.83 -18.81
C TYR A 23 11.25 -0.64 -18.35
N SER A 24 10.97 -1.59 -19.24
CA SER A 24 11.08 -3.02 -18.93
C SER A 24 12.53 -3.50 -18.78
N ILE A 25 13.50 -2.80 -19.39
CA ILE A 25 14.93 -3.14 -19.35
C ILE A 25 15.61 -2.59 -18.09
N LEU A 26 15.03 -1.58 -17.45
CA LEU A 26 15.57 -1.00 -16.22
C LEU A 26 15.48 -1.99 -15.05
N GLY A 27 16.59 -2.09 -14.31
CA GLY A 27 16.67 -2.95 -13.11
C GLY A 27 15.77 -2.46 -11.97
N HIS A 28 15.57 -1.14 -11.87
CA HIS A 28 14.64 -0.54 -10.92
C HIS A 28 13.28 -0.34 -11.57
N LYS A 29 12.22 -0.90 -10.98
CA LYS A 29 10.85 -0.82 -11.52
C LYS A 29 9.94 -0.15 -10.51
N GLU A 30 9.32 0.94 -10.93
CA GLU A 30 8.31 1.63 -10.14
C GLU A 30 7.09 1.90 -11.00
N PHE A 31 5.90 1.83 -10.40
CA PHE A 31 4.65 2.11 -11.08
C PHE A 31 4.62 3.52 -11.69
N ARG A 32 5.31 4.48 -11.07
CA ARG A 32 5.36 5.88 -11.53
C ARG A 32 5.97 6.05 -12.93
N PHE A 33 6.81 5.13 -13.39
CA PHE A 33 7.37 5.20 -14.73
C PHE A 33 6.30 4.96 -15.82
N VAL A 34 5.24 4.23 -15.50
CA VAL A 34 4.16 3.89 -16.45
C VAL A 34 2.98 4.86 -16.34
N LEU A 35 2.85 5.63 -15.25
CA LEU A 35 1.76 6.60 -15.08
C LEU A 35 1.60 7.60 -16.24
N PRO A 36 2.67 8.14 -16.86
CA PRO A 36 2.52 9.08 -17.98
C PRO A 36 1.89 8.48 -19.24
N VAL A 37 2.01 7.15 -19.45
CA VAL A 37 1.44 6.49 -20.65
C VAL A 37 0.01 6.00 -20.43
N LEU A 38 -0.44 5.91 -19.17
CA LEU A 38 -1.77 5.44 -18.82
C LEU A 38 -2.89 6.28 -19.46
N PRO A 39 -2.88 7.64 -19.41
CA PRO A 39 -3.90 8.45 -20.07
C PRO A 39 -3.98 8.22 -21.59
N LEU A 40 -2.83 8.02 -22.25
CA LEU A 40 -2.78 7.75 -23.69
C LEU A 40 -3.44 6.40 -24.03
N ALA A 41 -3.19 5.37 -23.21
CA ALA A 41 -3.82 4.06 -23.36
C ALA A 41 -5.35 4.13 -23.12
N LEU A 42 -5.79 4.93 -22.15
CA LEU A 42 -7.21 5.15 -21.87
C LEU A 42 -7.91 5.86 -23.04
N MET A 43 -7.27 6.82 -23.72
CA MET A 43 -7.82 7.46 -24.91
C MET A 43 -8.11 6.45 -26.04
N PHE A 44 -7.16 5.57 -26.35
CA PHE A 44 -7.39 4.50 -27.34
C PHE A 44 -8.51 3.54 -26.93
N SER A 45 -8.62 3.27 -25.64
CA SER A 45 -9.67 2.40 -25.08
C SER A 45 -11.05 3.05 -25.22
N GLY A 46 -11.16 4.35 -24.92
CA GLY A 46 -12.36 5.15 -25.12
C GLY A 46 -12.78 5.25 -26.59
N TYR A 47 -11.82 5.47 -27.50
CA TYR A 47 -12.08 5.50 -28.94
C TYR A 47 -12.65 4.16 -29.45
N CYS A 48 -12.07 3.04 -28.99
CA CYS A 48 -12.60 1.71 -29.32
C CYS A 48 -14.06 1.53 -28.85
N LEU A 49 -14.38 2.03 -27.66
CA LEU A 49 -15.71 1.94 -27.07
C LEU A 49 -16.74 2.80 -27.81
N ALA A 50 -16.34 4.03 -28.19
CA ALA A 50 -17.17 4.94 -28.98
C ALA A 50 -17.54 4.33 -30.35
N GLU A 51 -16.56 3.73 -31.02
CA GLU A 51 -16.76 3.06 -32.31
C GLU A 51 -17.70 1.85 -32.20
N MET A 52 -17.63 1.08 -31.11
CA MET A 52 -18.57 -0.01 -30.84
C MET A 52 -19.99 0.49 -30.53
N SER A 53 -20.13 1.71 -30.01
CA SER A 53 -21.43 2.34 -29.75
C SER A 53 -22.13 2.77 -31.05
N GLN A 54 -21.40 3.37 -31.99
CA GLN A 54 -21.97 3.84 -33.25
C GLN A 54 -22.45 2.71 -34.18
N PHE A 55 -21.85 1.51 -34.09
CA PHE A 55 -22.28 0.32 -34.85
C PHE A 55 -23.61 -0.30 -34.40
N LYS A 56 -24.29 0.26 -33.37
CA LYS A 56 -25.57 -0.22 -32.85
C LYS A 56 -26.81 0.30 -33.63
N GLY A 57 -26.60 1.02 -34.73
CA GLY A 57 -27.67 1.37 -35.68
C GLY A 57 -27.97 0.20 -36.62
N THR A 58 -29.25 -0.12 -36.80
CA THR A 58 -29.83 -1.12 -37.75
C THR A 58 -29.77 -2.60 -37.32
N ASN A 59 -30.44 -3.00 -36.26
CA ASN A 59 -31.04 -4.35 -36.18
C ASN A 59 -32.27 -4.34 -35.27
N LEU A 60 -33.39 -3.98 -35.88
CA LEU A 60 -34.74 -4.14 -35.36
C LEU A 60 -35.20 -5.57 -35.64
N HIS A 61 -34.88 -6.55 -34.78
CA HIS A 61 -35.74 -7.73 -34.60
C HIS A 61 -35.35 -8.54 -33.37
N GLY A 62 -36.38 -9.10 -32.71
CA GLY A 62 -36.32 -9.63 -31.36
C GLY A 62 -35.34 -10.79 -31.17
N LYS A 63 -34.38 -10.57 -30.27
CA LYS A 63 -33.79 -11.53 -29.33
C LYS A 63 -33.06 -10.71 -28.27
N VAL A 64 -33.23 -11.04 -27.00
CA VAL A 64 -32.52 -10.42 -25.85
C VAL A 64 -31.05 -10.88 -25.88
N HIS A 65 -30.32 -10.55 -26.95
CA HIS A 65 -28.89 -10.80 -27.03
C HIS A 65 -28.17 -9.54 -26.57
N LEU A 66 -27.31 -9.68 -25.57
CA LEU A 66 -26.48 -8.58 -25.12
C LEU A 66 -25.65 -8.05 -26.30
N SER A 67 -25.74 -6.75 -26.57
CA SER A 67 -24.90 -6.14 -27.61
C SER A 67 -23.43 -6.25 -27.22
N ARG A 68 -22.51 -6.34 -28.21
CA ARG A 68 -21.06 -6.39 -27.96
C ARG A 68 -20.60 -5.27 -27.02
N LEU A 69 -21.16 -4.07 -27.17
CA LEU A 69 -20.95 -2.93 -26.27
C LEU A 69 -21.33 -3.23 -24.82
N GLN A 70 -22.54 -3.77 -24.59
CA GLN A 70 -23.00 -4.11 -23.24
C GLN A 70 -22.12 -5.17 -22.60
N LEU A 71 -21.67 -6.17 -23.37
CA LEU A 71 -20.74 -7.18 -22.87
C LEU A 71 -19.39 -6.54 -22.47
N SER A 72 -18.83 -5.65 -23.30
CA SER A 72 -17.59 -4.93 -22.99
C SER A 72 -17.71 -4.05 -21.74
N LEU A 73 -18.83 -3.34 -21.57
CA LEU A 73 -19.09 -2.52 -20.38
C LEU A 73 -19.22 -3.38 -19.12
N ILE A 74 -19.98 -4.49 -19.19
CA ILE A 74 -20.11 -5.42 -18.06
C ILE A 74 -18.74 -5.99 -17.70
N LEU A 75 -17.95 -6.44 -18.68
CA LEU A 75 -16.59 -6.94 -18.43
C LEU A 75 -15.71 -5.87 -17.76
N LEU A 76 -15.77 -4.62 -18.22
CA LEU A 76 -14.98 -3.52 -17.64
C LEU A 76 -15.39 -3.24 -16.20
N ILE A 77 -16.70 -3.22 -15.91
CA ILE A 77 -17.24 -3.01 -14.57
C ILE A 77 -16.86 -4.19 -13.66
N VAL A 78 -17.12 -5.43 -14.07
CA VAL A 78 -16.87 -6.64 -13.28
C VAL A 78 -15.38 -6.83 -12.98
N THR A 79 -14.48 -6.40 -13.87
CA THR A 79 -13.04 -6.51 -13.63
C THR A 79 -12.47 -5.38 -12.79
N ASN A 80 -12.97 -4.14 -12.94
CA ASN A 80 -12.38 -2.97 -12.27
C ASN A 80 -13.06 -2.62 -10.95
N VAL A 81 -14.39 -2.69 -10.86
CA VAL A 81 -15.13 -2.23 -9.67
C VAL A 81 -14.87 -3.12 -8.46
N PRO A 82 -14.95 -4.46 -8.53
CA PRO A 82 -14.61 -5.31 -7.39
C PRO A 82 -13.17 -5.12 -6.91
N MET A 83 -12.23 -4.99 -7.86
CA MET A 83 -10.82 -4.73 -7.52
C MET A 83 -10.64 -3.38 -6.84
N ALA A 84 -11.27 -2.32 -7.37
CA ALA A 84 -11.22 -0.99 -6.77
C ALA A 84 -11.83 -0.97 -5.36
N LEU A 85 -12.99 -1.61 -5.17
CA LEU A 85 -13.62 -1.71 -3.84
C LEU A 85 -12.73 -2.48 -2.86
N TYR A 86 -12.13 -3.57 -3.30
CA TYR A 86 -11.22 -4.36 -2.46
C TYR A 86 -9.97 -3.56 -2.07
N MET A 87 -9.32 -2.92 -3.04
CA MET A 87 -8.13 -2.11 -2.81
C MET A 87 -8.41 -0.90 -1.91
N SER A 88 -9.57 -0.26 -2.05
CA SER A 88 -9.90 0.95 -1.27
C SER A 88 -10.45 0.66 0.13
N LEU A 89 -11.06 -0.51 0.37
CA LEU A 89 -11.76 -0.79 1.63
C LEU A 89 -11.03 -1.81 2.52
N PHE A 90 -10.22 -2.70 1.94
CA PHE A 90 -9.64 -3.82 2.67
C PHE A 90 -8.12 -3.86 2.59
N HIS A 91 -7.54 -3.60 1.42
CA HIS A 91 -6.11 -3.72 1.25
C HIS A 91 -5.34 -2.61 1.97
N GLN A 92 -4.28 -2.99 2.69
CA GLN A 92 -3.42 -2.10 3.47
C GLN A 92 -4.14 -1.26 4.53
N ARG A 93 -5.31 -1.69 5.00
CA ARG A 93 -6.16 -0.93 5.93
C ARG A 93 -5.58 -0.81 7.35
N GLY A 94 -4.80 -1.80 7.78
CA GLY A 94 -4.42 -1.94 9.19
C GLY A 94 -3.58 -0.79 9.76
N THR A 95 -2.80 -0.09 8.93
CA THR A 95 -2.00 1.07 9.35
C THR A 95 -2.89 2.27 9.66
N GLU A 96 -4.00 2.44 8.95
CA GLU A 96 -5.01 3.46 9.24
C GLU A 96 -5.81 3.09 10.50
N ASP A 97 -6.28 1.85 10.60
CA ASP A 97 -7.10 1.41 11.75
C ASP A 97 -6.32 1.50 13.09
N VAL A 98 -5.03 1.17 13.10
CA VAL A 98 -4.16 1.35 14.28
C VAL A 98 -4.06 2.82 14.67
N MET A 99 -3.82 3.72 13.72
CA MET A 99 -3.66 5.14 14.01
C MET A 99 -4.96 5.77 14.48
N PHE A 100 -6.09 5.35 13.91
CA PHE A 100 -7.42 5.74 14.38
C PHE A 100 -7.68 5.27 15.82
N TYR A 101 -7.29 4.03 16.15
CA TYR A 101 -7.37 3.53 17.52
C TYR A 101 -6.48 4.35 18.48
N LEU A 102 -5.20 4.55 18.13
CA LEU A 102 -4.26 5.36 18.92
C LEU A 102 -4.76 6.78 19.13
N SER A 103 -5.43 7.39 18.14
CA SER A 103 -6.02 8.74 18.29
C SER A 103 -7.10 8.76 19.39
N LYS A 104 -7.95 7.74 19.47
CA LYS A 104 -8.94 7.61 20.55
C LYS A 104 -8.29 7.37 21.90
N GLU A 105 -7.30 6.49 21.95
CA GLU A 105 -6.59 6.20 23.20
C GLU A 105 -5.77 7.41 23.69
N ALA A 106 -5.24 8.22 22.79
CA ALA A 106 -4.58 9.49 23.10
C ALA A 106 -5.57 10.54 23.62
N HIS A 107 -6.81 10.58 23.08
CA HIS A 107 -7.88 11.44 23.61
C HIS A 107 -8.16 11.13 25.08
N ASP A 108 -8.18 9.85 25.44
CA ASP A 108 -8.42 9.38 26.80
C ASP A 108 -7.16 9.44 27.70
N GLY A 109 -6.03 9.95 27.19
CA GLY A 109 -4.77 10.08 27.93
C GLY A 109 -4.04 8.76 28.21
N ARG A 110 -4.44 7.66 27.55
CA ARG A 110 -3.84 6.32 27.72
C ARG A 110 -2.56 6.14 26.89
N VAL A 111 -2.36 6.92 25.84
CA VAL A 111 -1.13 6.90 25.03
C VAL A 111 -0.23 8.08 25.39
N LYS A 112 1.02 7.81 25.76
CA LYS A 112 2.02 8.84 26.10
C LYS A 112 3.12 9.00 25.05
N SER A 113 3.50 7.90 24.40
CA SER A 113 4.57 7.84 23.40
C SER A 113 4.44 6.59 22.54
N VAL A 114 4.76 6.66 21.25
CA VAL A 114 4.60 5.55 20.30
C VAL A 114 5.87 5.30 19.51
N LEU A 115 6.29 4.03 19.44
CA LEU A 115 7.37 3.57 18.56
C LEU A 115 6.82 2.73 17.41
N PHE A 116 7.22 3.04 16.19
CA PHE A 116 6.86 2.30 14.99
C PHE A 116 8.05 1.45 14.53
N LEU A 117 7.98 0.14 14.77
CA LEU A 117 8.95 -0.86 14.31
C LEU A 117 8.45 -1.50 13.00
N MET A 118 8.42 -0.68 11.96
CA MET A 118 7.94 -1.00 10.62
C MET A 118 8.64 -0.07 9.61
N PRO A 119 8.60 -0.36 8.30
CA PRO A 119 9.19 0.50 7.29
C PRO A 119 8.75 1.97 7.45
N CYS A 120 9.66 2.89 7.17
CA CYS A 120 9.37 4.33 7.29
C CYS A 120 8.13 4.73 6.46
N HIS A 121 7.38 5.72 6.95
CA HIS A 121 6.16 6.23 6.29
C HIS A 121 5.05 5.19 6.02
N SER A 122 5.03 4.07 6.76
CA SER A 122 3.95 3.07 6.65
C SER A 122 2.62 3.53 7.27
N THR A 123 2.62 4.55 8.14
CA THR A 123 1.43 5.05 8.83
C THR A 123 1.21 6.55 8.56
N PRO A 124 -0.05 7.04 8.62
CA PRO A 124 -0.37 8.46 8.46
C PRO A 124 0.15 9.35 9.60
N TYR A 125 0.69 8.78 10.68
CA TYR A 125 1.36 9.51 11.75
C TYR A 125 0.47 10.63 12.35
N TYR A 126 1.00 11.86 12.50
CA TYR A 126 0.23 12.98 13.06
C TYR A 126 -1.01 13.40 12.26
N SER A 127 -1.14 13.01 10.98
CA SER A 127 -2.31 13.40 10.18
C SER A 127 -3.60 12.71 10.62
N THR A 128 -3.50 11.54 11.25
CA THR A 128 -4.65 10.83 11.85
C THR A 128 -4.65 10.94 13.37
N LEU A 129 -3.48 10.99 14.01
CA LEU A 129 -3.41 11.02 15.47
C LEU A 129 -4.00 12.31 16.06
N HIS A 130 -3.62 13.48 15.53
CA HIS A 130 -4.03 14.81 16.01
C HIS A 130 -3.70 15.14 17.48
N TYR A 131 -2.71 14.48 18.10
CA TYR A 131 -2.22 14.80 19.44
C TYR A 131 -0.72 15.05 19.44
N ASN A 132 -0.26 16.01 20.26
CA ASN A 132 1.16 16.31 20.44
C ASN A 132 1.77 15.37 21.48
N LEU A 133 2.06 14.14 21.06
CA LEU A 133 2.80 13.16 21.86
C LEU A 133 4.04 12.69 21.11
N PRO A 134 5.14 12.37 21.80
CA PRO A 134 6.37 11.91 21.16
C PRO A 134 6.14 10.59 20.44
N MET A 135 6.38 10.61 19.14
CA MET A 135 6.37 9.43 18.29
C MET A 135 7.72 9.28 17.60
N ARG A 136 8.14 8.03 17.35
CA ARG A 136 9.36 7.73 16.58
C ARG A 136 9.09 6.59 15.61
N PHE A 137 9.51 6.77 14.36
CA PHE A 137 9.57 5.72 13.33
C PHE A 137 11.03 5.51 12.91
N LEU A 138 11.29 4.42 12.18
CA LEU A 138 12.63 4.08 11.68
C LEU A 138 13.09 5.07 10.61
N ASP A 139 14.28 5.64 10.74
CA ASP A 139 14.81 6.56 9.74
C ASP A 139 15.12 5.82 8.41
N CYS A 140 14.77 6.46 7.31
CA CYS A 140 15.09 5.99 5.96
C CYS A 140 15.72 7.09 5.10
N THR A 141 16.33 8.07 5.76
CA THR A 141 17.12 9.09 5.09
C THR A 141 18.29 8.41 4.37
N PRO A 142 18.45 8.60 3.04
CA PRO A 142 19.53 7.97 2.31
C PRO A 142 20.87 8.50 2.79
N SER A 143 21.84 7.59 2.96
CA SER A 143 23.20 7.95 3.34
C SER A 143 24.02 8.41 2.13
N ASP A 144 24.93 9.37 2.33
CA ASP A 144 25.87 9.83 1.29
C ASP A 144 26.87 8.74 0.87
N ASN A 145 27.15 7.80 1.78
CA ASN A 145 28.03 6.68 1.54
C ASN A 145 27.28 5.55 0.83
N LYS A 146 27.74 5.19 -0.37
CA LYS A 146 27.15 4.05 -1.09
C LYS A 146 27.33 2.77 -0.29
N GLY A 147 26.22 2.10 0.02
CA GLY A 147 26.20 0.78 0.65
C GLY A 147 25.99 0.79 2.17
N THR A 148 25.89 1.95 2.82
CA THR A 148 25.40 2.02 4.21
C THR A 148 23.88 1.89 4.24
N LEU A 149 23.40 0.90 4.97
CA LEU A 149 21.97 0.67 5.20
C LEU A 149 21.40 1.75 6.11
N ASP A 150 20.18 2.17 5.84
CA ASP A 150 19.43 3.04 6.75
C ASP A 150 18.87 2.25 7.94
N GLU A 151 18.26 2.94 8.91
CA GLU A 151 17.68 2.30 10.10
C GLU A 151 16.58 1.30 9.73
N SER A 152 15.71 1.66 8.77
CA SER A 152 14.63 0.81 8.30
C SER A 152 15.14 -0.49 7.66
N ASP A 153 16.12 -0.41 6.76
CA ASP A 153 16.71 -1.58 6.10
C ASP A 153 17.54 -2.42 7.08
N SER A 154 18.26 -1.78 8.02
CA SER A 154 19.01 -2.48 9.07
C SER A 154 18.08 -3.27 9.99
N PHE A 155 16.96 -2.67 10.40
CA PHE A 155 15.93 -3.34 11.19
C PHE A 155 15.38 -4.57 10.46
N LEU A 156 15.08 -4.46 9.17
CA LEU A 156 14.52 -5.57 8.41
C LEU A 156 15.51 -6.70 8.13
N MET A 157 16.82 -6.40 8.13
CA MET A 157 17.84 -7.44 8.04
C MET A 157 17.98 -8.23 9.34
N ASN A 158 18.04 -7.55 10.50
CA ASN A 158 18.17 -8.20 11.81
C ASN A 158 17.35 -7.45 12.88
N PRO A 159 16.04 -7.75 13.02
CA PRO A 159 15.15 -7.00 13.90
C PRO A 159 15.54 -7.05 15.39
N SER A 160 15.96 -8.22 15.87
CA SER A 160 16.32 -8.43 17.29
C SER A 160 17.53 -7.60 17.71
N ASP A 161 18.58 -7.65 16.89
CA ASP A 161 19.86 -7.02 17.19
C ASP A 161 19.74 -5.51 17.06
N PHE A 162 19.06 -5.04 16.00
CA PHE A 162 18.78 -3.63 15.78
C PHE A 162 18.01 -3.01 16.96
N VAL A 163 16.95 -3.66 17.43
CA VAL A 163 16.16 -3.13 18.56
C VAL A 163 16.97 -3.10 19.85
N GLY A 164 17.79 -4.13 20.10
CA GLY A 164 18.68 -4.17 21.26
C GLY A 164 19.75 -3.07 21.26
N GLU A 165 20.35 -2.79 20.11
CA GLU A 165 21.43 -1.80 19.96
C GLU A 165 20.91 -0.36 19.93
N ILE A 166 19.89 -0.08 19.11
CA ILE A 166 19.43 1.30 18.85
C ILE A 166 18.44 1.79 19.89
N PHE A 167 17.57 0.89 20.38
CA PHE A 167 16.47 1.25 21.28
C PHE A 167 16.65 0.66 22.67
N GLY A 168 17.87 0.29 23.08
CA GLY A 168 18.18 -0.54 24.26
C GLY A 168 17.39 -0.30 25.56
N ASN A 169 16.78 0.87 25.75
CA ASN A 169 15.66 1.04 26.69
C ASN A 169 14.32 1.33 25.98
N LEU A 170 13.56 0.28 25.65
CA LEU A 170 12.21 0.40 25.09
C LEU A 170 11.21 1.04 26.05
N SER A 171 11.52 1.11 27.35
CA SER A 171 10.63 1.63 28.40
C SER A 171 10.33 3.13 28.28
N SER A 172 11.02 3.85 27.39
CA SER A 172 10.67 5.24 27.05
C SER A 172 9.39 5.35 26.21
N PHE A 173 8.96 4.23 25.60
CA PHE A 173 7.78 4.18 24.75
C PHE A 173 6.61 3.50 25.47
N SER A 174 5.44 4.14 25.47
CA SER A 174 4.24 3.53 26.05
C SER A 174 3.62 2.47 25.15
N HIS A 175 3.73 2.65 23.83
CA HIS A 175 3.14 1.79 22.83
C HIS A 175 4.14 1.46 21.72
N ILE A 176 4.08 0.25 21.19
CA ILE A 176 4.90 -0.21 20.07
C ILE A 176 3.97 -0.76 18.99
N VAL A 177 4.18 -0.34 17.75
CA VAL A 177 3.43 -0.79 16.58
C VAL A 177 4.36 -1.47 15.61
N LEU A 178 3.98 -2.65 15.13
CA LEU A 178 4.76 -3.43 14.16
C LEU A 178 3.86 -4.30 13.27
N PHE A 179 4.42 -4.81 12.17
CA PHE A 179 3.78 -5.84 11.38
C PHE A 179 3.97 -7.23 12.01
N GLU A 180 3.00 -8.12 11.83
CA GLU A 180 3.06 -9.51 12.29
C GLU A 180 4.27 -10.29 11.76
N SER A 181 4.78 -9.94 10.57
CA SER A 181 6.01 -10.55 10.01
C SER A 181 7.21 -10.32 10.93
N GLU A 182 7.38 -9.09 11.40
CA GLU A 182 8.52 -8.66 12.23
C GLU A 182 8.37 -9.10 13.69
N GLU A 183 7.12 -9.24 14.15
CA GLU A 183 6.78 -9.68 15.51
C GLU A 183 7.49 -10.97 15.89
N ARG A 184 7.56 -11.94 14.97
CA ARG A 184 8.17 -13.26 15.19
C ARG A 184 9.63 -13.17 15.61
N HIS A 185 10.34 -12.12 15.21
CA HIS A 185 11.76 -11.92 15.49
C HIS A 185 12.01 -11.16 16.79
N ILE A 186 11.04 -10.36 17.26
CA ILE A 186 11.23 -9.45 18.41
C ILE A 186 10.32 -9.75 19.60
N LEU A 187 9.43 -10.75 19.49
CA LEU A 187 8.45 -11.10 20.53
C LEU A 187 9.11 -11.33 21.91
N ASP A 188 10.19 -12.11 21.95
CA ASP A 188 10.90 -12.39 23.20
C ASP A 188 11.52 -11.13 23.83
N LEU A 189 11.89 -10.15 23.00
CA LEU A 189 12.44 -8.88 23.46
C LEU A 189 11.34 -7.97 23.99
N LEU A 190 10.17 -7.92 23.32
CA LEU A 190 9.00 -7.18 23.79
C LEU A 190 8.50 -7.69 25.14
N LEU A 191 8.35 -9.02 25.28
CA LEU A 191 7.90 -9.64 26.53
C LEU A 191 8.89 -9.41 27.68
N ARG A 192 10.20 -9.46 27.42
CA ARG A 192 11.23 -9.15 28.43
C ARG A 192 11.18 -7.69 28.91
N ASN A 193 10.74 -6.77 28.06
CA ASN A 193 10.57 -5.36 28.38
C ASN A 193 9.15 -5.02 28.88
N SER A 194 8.37 -6.02 29.30
CA SER A 194 7.01 -5.84 29.84
C SER A 194 6.00 -5.22 28.86
N PHE A 195 6.15 -5.48 27.56
CA PHE A 195 5.14 -5.13 26.56
C PHE A 195 4.16 -6.28 26.35
N LEU A 196 2.87 -5.97 26.28
CA LEU A 196 1.79 -6.92 26.07
C LEU A 196 0.98 -6.53 24.83
N GLU A 197 0.56 -7.53 24.05
CA GLU A 197 -0.34 -7.31 22.90
C GLU A 197 -1.67 -6.77 23.41
N VAL A 198 -2.06 -5.60 22.91
CA VAL A 198 -3.35 -4.98 23.20
C VAL A 198 -4.36 -5.33 22.13
N ARG A 199 -3.95 -5.21 20.86
CA ARG A 199 -4.85 -5.36 19.73
C ARG A 199 -4.11 -5.68 18.44
N ARG A 200 -4.78 -6.44 17.59
CA ARG A 200 -4.35 -6.79 16.24
C ARG A 200 -5.34 -6.29 15.21
N PHE A 201 -4.83 -5.68 14.15
CA PHE A 201 -5.63 -5.07 13.08
C PHE A 201 -5.31 -5.74 11.76
N PHE A 202 -6.35 -6.08 11.01
CA PHE A 202 -6.18 -6.66 9.68
C PHE A 202 -5.53 -5.65 8.71
N HIS A 203 -4.50 -6.06 7.98
CA HIS A 203 -3.79 -5.21 7.04
C HIS A 203 -4.00 -5.62 5.59
N SER A 204 -3.67 -6.86 5.21
CA SER A 204 -3.75 -7.28 3.82
C SER A 204 -3.88 -8.80 3.66
N HIS A 205 -4.53 -9.25 2.58
CA HIS A 205 -4.53 -10.68 2.21
C HIS A 205 -3.34 -11.04 1.31
N PHE A 206 -2.73 -10.06 0.64
CA PHE A 206 -1.74 -10.28 -0.40
C PHE A 206 -0.47 -9.49 -0.12
N LYS A 207 0.65 -10.14 -0.40
CA LYS A 207 1.99 -9.53 -0.41
C LYS A 207 2.10 -8.56 -1.58
N VAL A 208 2.55 -7.33 -1.31
CA VAL A 208 2.78 -6.30 -2.34
C VAL A 208 4.26 -6.21 -2.72
N ASP A 209 5.14 -6.26 -1.73
CA ASP A 209 6.58 -6.03 -1.94
C ASP A 209 7.42 -7.04 -1.14
N ARG A 210 7.58 -6.80 0.16
CA ARG A 210 8.29 -7.66 1.13
C ARG A 210 7.35 -8.69 1.74
N ASP A 211 7.71 -9.31 2.87
CA ASP A 211 6.89 -10.37 3.48
C ASP A 211 5.43 -10.02 3.72
N LEU A 212 4.61 -11.05 3.83
CA LEU A 212 3.17 -10.88 3.95
C LEU A 212 2.87 -10.15 5.27
N GLN A 213 2.51 -8.89 5.15
CA GLN A 213 2.03 -8.04 6.23
C GLN A 213 0.52 -8.28 6.39
N SER A 214 0.15 -9.43 6.97
CA SER A 214 -1.26 -9.82 7.16
C SER A 214 -1.97 -8.94 8.18
N SER A 215 -1.27 -8.59 9.26
CA SER A 215 -1.81 -7.77 10.33
C SER A 215 -0.79 -6.78 10.91
N VAL A 216 -1.30 -5.68 11.47
CA VAL A 216 -0.56 -4.74 12.30
C VAL A 216 -0.91 -5.01 13.76
N VAL A 217 0.12 -5.15 14.59
CA VAL A 217 -0.01 -5.49 16.00
C VAL A 217 0.38 -4.29 16.84
N LEU A 218 -0.42 -4.01 17.86
CA LEU A 218 -0.19 -2.96 18.84
C LEU A 218 0.13 -3.58 20.20
N TYR A 219 1.27 -3.20 20.73
CA TYR A 219 1.73 -3.52 22.07
C TYR A 219 1.67 -2.29 22.97
N SER A 220 1.35 -2.51 24.24
CA SER A 220 1.41 -1.48 25.29
C SER A 220 2.28 -1.96 26.45
N GLN A 221 2.97 -1.01 27.07
CA GLN A 221 3.75 -1.27 28.27
C GLN A 221 2.81 -1.59 29.45
N ARG A 222 3.18 -2.59 30.26
CA ARG A 222 2.36 -3.09 31.37
C ARG A 222 1.90 -2.02 32.36
N ASP A 223 2.71 -0.99 32.58
CA ASP A 223 2.40 0.10 33.52
C ASP A 223 1.38 1.12 32.98
N VAL A 224 0.94 0.96 31.74
CA VAL A 224 0.00 1.84 31.03
C VAL A 224 -1.39 1.20 30.87
N LEU A 225 -1.51 -0.11 31.08
CA LEU A 225 -2.76 -0.88 31.09
C LEU A 225 -3.54 -0.69 32.39
#